data_AF-A0A920PUM4-F1
#
_entry.id   AF-A0A920PUM4-F1
#
_cell.length_a   1.000
_cell.length_b   1.000
_cell.length_c   1.000
_cell.angle_alpha   90.00
_cell.angle_beta   90.00
_cell.angle_gamma   90.00
#
_symmetry.space_group_name_H-M   'P 1'
#
loop_
_entity.id
_entity.type
_entity.pdbx_description
1 polymer ?
#
loop_
_entity_poly.entity_id
_entity_poly.type
_entity_poly.pdbx_seq_one_letter_code
_entity_poly.pdbx_strand_id
1 'polypeptide(L)'
;MVRYMPYADMDKILSLSKRRGFVFQSSEIYGGLGSTWDYGPLGVELKRNVKEAWWQAVVYDRDDMVGLDAAILMHPQVWVASGHVENFSDPLVECKECNSRFRQDHLLEATGVDSESPEAPAALKDLVCPDCGGELTEPRRFNLMFKTFMGPVEDTANEVFLRPETAQGIFVNFKNVLDSSRKKLPFGIAQIGKSFRNEITPGNFTFRTREFEQMEGEFFVKPGTDEEWLDQWVKSRFQWYIDYGIRPENLRLREHGSDELAHYAKACYDVEYRFPWGWAELEGIANRADYDLRQHQQVSGQDLTYFDDAAPEGEEPRYLPYVIEPSGGVDRATLAFWLDAYDEEPDGDGGEGRVFPYSP
;
A
#
# COMPACT_ATOMS: atom_id res chain seq x y z
N MET A 1 26.72 11.39 11.53
CA MET A 1 25.71 12.45 11.75
C MET A 1 24.46 11.93 11.05
N VAL A 2 23.32 11.80 11.75
CA VAL A 2 22.09 11.27 11.13
C VAL A 2 21.73 12.19 9.97
N ARG A 3 21.75 11.66 8.75
CA ARG A 3 21.42 12.40 7.53
C ARG A 3 19.95 12.12 7.20
N TYR A 4 19.08 13.10 7.46
CA TYR A 4 17.67 13.06 7.08
C TYR A 4 17.28 14.39 6.43
N MET A 5 16.36 14.35 5.47
CA MET A 5 15.82 15.56 4.84
C MET A 5 14.78 16.23 5.76
N PRO A 6 14.96 17.51 6.14
CA PRO A 6 13.94 18.29 6.82
C PRO A 6 12.70 18.54 5.95
N TYR A 7 11.50 18.61 6.55
CA TYR A 7 10.26 18.94 5.83
C TYR A 7 10.36 20.24 5.01
N ALA A 8 11.09 21.23 5.51
CA ALA A 8 11.29 22.52 4.84
C ALA A 8 11.95 22.39 3.45
N ASP A 9 12.61 21.27 3.17
CA ASP A 9 13.27 21.01 1.89
C ASP A 9 12.40 20.22 0.90
N MET A 10 11.14 19.92 1.24
CA MET A 10 10.21 19.24 0.32
C MET A 10 9.97 20.04 -0.97
N ASP A 11 9.90 21.38 -0.88
CA ASP A 11 9.77 22.24 -2.06
C ASP A 11 10.98 22.12 -3.00
N LYS A 12 12.17 21.86 -2.46
CA LYS A 12 13.38 21.61 -3.26
C LYS A 12 13.25 20.29 -4.02
N ILE A 13 12.75 19.23 -3.38
CA ILE A 13 12.51 17.94 -4.03
C ILE A 13 11.44 18.05 -5.09
N LEU A 14 10.33 18.72 -4.83
CA LEU A 14 9.27 18.96 -5.81
C LEU A 14 9.83 19.71 -7.03
N SER A 15 10.57 20.79 -6.79
CA SER A 15 11.24 21.57 -7.83
C SER A 15 12.26 20.75 -8.62
N LEU A 16 13.10 19.97 -7.94
CA LEU A 16 14.11 19.12 -8.57
C LEU A 16 13.46 18.02 -9.42
N SER A 17 12.46 17.33 -8.87
CA SER A 17 11.70 16.28 -9.55
C SER A 17 11.11 16.80 -10.86
N LYS A 18 10.54 18.01 -10.84
CA LYS A 18 10.03 18.66 -12.05
C LYS A 18 11.16 19.08 -13.01
N ARG A 19 12.18 19.80 -12.52
CA ARG A 19 13.28 20.33 -13.36
C ARG A 19 14.09 19.23 -14.05
N ARG A 20 14.24 18.06 -13.41
CA ARG A 20 15.03 16.93 -13.91
C ARG A 20 14.18 15.85 -14.59
N GLY A 21 12.85 15.98 -14.59
CA GLY A 21 11.97 15.04 -15.29
C GLY A 21 11.78 13.71 -14.57
N PHE A 22 11.69 13.74 -13.23
CA PHE A 22 11.28 12.59 -12.42
C PHE A 22 9.75 12.50 -12.30
N VAL A 23 9.10 13.54 -11.82
CA VAL A 23 7.65 13.52 -11.55
C VAL A 23 7.04 14.85 -11.92
N PHE A 24 5.87 14.79 -12.55
CA PHE A 24 5.06 15.94 -12.95
C PHE A 24 3.66 15.84 -12.34
N GLN A 25 3.05 17.00 -12.06
CA GLN A 25 1.63 17.04 -11.72
C GLN A 25 0.83 16.55 -12.93
N SER A 26 0.01 15.50 -12.77
CA SER A 26 -0.76 14.98 -13.88
C SER A 26 -1.73 16.02 -14.40
N SER A 27 -1.85 16.13 -15.73
CA SER A 27 -2.71 17.11 -16.40
C SER A 27 -2.41 18.59 -16.06
N GLU A 28 -1.14 18.94 -15.77
CA GLU A 28 -0.72 20.27 -15.32
C GLU A 28 -1.22 21.41 -16.24
N ILE A 29 -1.20 21.22 -17.56
CA ILE A 29 -1.64 22.25 -18.52
C ILE A 29 -3.13 22.62 -18.41
N TYR A 30 -3.92 21.80 -17.72
CA TYR A 30 -5.34 22.02 -17.44
C TYR A 30 -5.62 22.43 -15.98
N GLY A 31 -4.57 22.75 -15.22
CA GLY A 31 -4.67 23.08 -13.79
C GLY A 31 -4.32 21.93 -12.84
N GLY A 32 -3.98 20.75 -13.39
CA GLY A 32 -3.62 19.57 -12.62
C GLY A 32 -4.82 18.77 -12.10
N LEU A 33 -4.63 17.46 -11.95
CA LEU A 33 -5.56 16.58 -11.26
C LEU A 33 -5.03 16.22 -9.86
N GLY A 34 -5.72 16.68 -8.82
CA GLY A 34 -5.24 16.53 -7.44
C GLY A 34 -4.92 15.08 -7.06
N SER A 35 -3.72 14.86 -6.53
CA SER A 35 -3.21 13.54 -6.13
C SER A 35 -3.12 12.49 -7.24
N THR A 36 -2.85 12.96 -8.45
CA THR A 36 -2.43 12.14 -9.58
C THR A 36 -1.14 12.72 -10.14
N TRP A 37 -0.15 11.87 -10.37
CA TRP A 37 1.20 12.28 -10.78
C TRP A 37 1.68 11.44 -11.95
N ASP A 38 2.41 12.06 -12.87
CA ASP A 38 3.02 11.40 -14.02
C ASP A 38 4.52 11.24 -13.79
N TYR A 39 5.07 10.04 -14.00
CA TYR A 39 6.53 9.83 -13.95
C TYR A 39 7.15 10.22 -15.30
N GLY A 40 8.07 11.18 -15.27
CA GLY A 40 8.81 11.67 -16.43
C GLY A 40 9.94 10.74 -16.88
N PRO A 41 10.79 11.17 -17.83
CA PRO A 41 11.83 10.32 -18.43
C PRO A 41 12.81 9.69 -17.44
N LEU A 42 13.22 10.39 -16.38
CA LEU A 42 14.11 9.81 -15.36
C LEU A 42 13.32 9.06 -14.28
N GLY A 43 12.10 9.52 -13.99
CA GLY A 43 11.26 8.91 -12.97
C GLY A 43 10.74 7.55 -13.38
N VAL A 44 10.45 7.34 -14.67
CA VAL A 44 10.02 6.04 -15.17
C VAL A 44 11.13 5.00 -15.06
N GLU A 45 12.39 5.38 -15.34
CA GLU A 45 13.54 4.49 -15.17
C GLU A 45 13.77 4.16 -13.70
N LEU A 46 13.73 5.16 -12.80
CA LEU A 46 13.84 4.90 -11.36
C LEU A 46 12.72 3.97 -10.85
N LYS A 47 11.45 4.28 -11.18
CA LYS A 47 10.30 3.47 -10.77
C LYS A 47 10.38 2.05 -11.33
N ARG A 48 10.85 1.91 -12.57
CA ARG A 48 11.07 0.61 -13.21
C ARG A 48 12.16 -0.18 -12.51
N ASN A 49 13.30 0.44 -12.21
CA ASN A 49 14.39 -0.21 -11.49
C ASN A 49 13.96 -0.71 -10.11
N VAL A 50 13.15 0.07 -9.38
CA VAL A 50 12.56 -0.37 -8.09
C VAL A 50 11.70 -1.62 -8.28
N LYS A 51 10.83 -1.64 -9.30
CA LYS A 51 9.99 -2.82 -9.60
C LYS A 51 10.81 -4.04 -10.01
N GLU A 52 11.81 -3.85 -10.87
CA GLU A 52 12.67 -4.94 -11.36
C GLU A 52 13.54 -5.52 -10.23
N ALA A 53 14.10 -4.67 -9.37
CA ALA A 53 14.83 -5.07 -8.16
C ALA A 53 13.96 -5.87 -7.18
N TRP A 54 12.70 -5.47 -7.02
CA TRP A 54 11.76 -6.20 -6.18
C TRP A 54 11.40 -7.56 -6.82
N TRP A 55 11.11 -7.57 -8.12
CA TRP A 55 10.75 -8.79 -8.83
C TRP A 55 11.90 -9.80 -8.86
N GLN A 56 13.14 -9.33 -9.02
CA GLN A 56 14.33 -10.18 -8.91
C GLN A 56 14.38 -10.86 -7.54
N ALA A 57 14.30 -10.08 -6.45
CA ALA A 57 14.43 -10.60 -5.08
C ALA A 57 13.26 -11.50 -4.64
N VAL A 58 12.04 -11.20 -5.09
CA VAL A 58 10.82 -11.90 -4.66
C VAL A 58 10.48 -13.07 -5.58
N VAL A 59 10.84 -13.04 -6.87
CA VAL A 59 10.46 -14.09 -7.81
C VAL A 59 11.66 -14.85 -8.36
N TYR A 60 12.69 -14.17 -8.86
CA TYR A 60 13.80 -14.86 -9.56
C TYR A 60 14.84 -15.46 -8.63
N ASP A 61 15.08 -14.84 -7.47
CA ASP A 61 16.03 -15.33 -6.46
C ASP A 61 15.41 -16.38 -5.52
N ARG A 62 14.15 -16.78 -5.78
CA ARG A 62 13.37 -17.69 -4.95
C ARG A 62 12.82 -18.86 -5.75
N ASP A 63 12.93 -20.07 -5.19
CA ASP A 63 12.36 -21.28 -5.79
C ASP A 63 10.89 -21.52 -5.39
N ASP A 64 10.35 -20.75 -4.45
CA ASP A 64 9.02 -20.92 -3.86
C ASP A 64 8.02 -19.85 -4.29
N MET A 65 8.37 -19.00 -5.27
CA MET A 65 7.50 -17.92 -5.77
C MET A 65 7.18 -18.07 -7.24
N VAL A 66 5.98 -17.61 -7.64
CA VAL A 66 5.55 -17.49 -9.04
C VAL A 66 4.92 -16.12 -9.29
N GLY A 67 4.90 -15.67 -10.55
CA GLY A 67 4.32 -14.37 -10.91
C GLY A 67 2.86 -14.46 -11.36
N LEU A 68 2.11 -13.38 -11.16
CA LEU A 68 0.76 -13.15 -11.69
C LEU A 68 0.61 -11.70 -12.19
N ASP A 69 -0.26 -11.50 -13.17
CA ASP A 69 -0.77 -10.18 -13.56
C ASP A 69 -2.30 -10.27 -13.76
N ALA A 70 -3.05 -9.94 -12.72
CA ALA A 70 -4.50 -9.93 -12.73
C ALA A 70 -5.04 -8.61 -13.29
N ALA A 71 -6.20 -8.69 -13.95
CA ALA A 71 -6.90 -7.51 -14.44
C ALA A 71 -7.30 -6.55 -13.30
N ILE A 72 -7.39 -5.26 -13.61
CA ILE A 72 -7.89 -4.22 -12.69
C ILE A 72 -9.40 -4.38 -12.46
N LEU A 73 -10.14 -4.63 -13.54
CA LEU A 73 -11.59 -4.81 -13.50
C LEU A 73 -11.90 -6.25 -13.09
N MET A 74 -12.51 -6.42 -11.93
CA MET A 74 -12.90 -7.71 -11.37
C MET A 74 -14.41 -7.76 -11.13
N HIS A 75 -14.95 -8.98 -11.05
CA HIS A 75 -16.37 -9.17 -10.75
C HIS A 75 -16.72 -8.57 -9.38
N PRO A 76 -17.82 -7.82 -9.21
CA PRO A 76 -18.15 -7.10 -7.97
C PRO A 76 -18.19 -7.98 -6.71
N GLN A 77 -18.58 -9.25 -6.86
CA GLN A 77 -18.63 -10.21 -5.76
C GLN A 77 -17.26 -10.46 -5.10
N VAL A 78 -16.15 -10.21 -5.80
CA VAL A 78 -14.80 -10.28 -5.21
C VAL A 78 -14.65 -9.27 -4.07
N TRP A 79 -15.19 -8.06 -4.26
CA TRP A 79 -15.15 -6.97 -3.28
C TRP A 79 -16.18 -7.13 -2.17
N VAL A 80 -17.26 -7.88 -2.42
CA VAL A 80 -18.20 -8.30 -1.38
C VAL A 80 -17.57 -9.37 -0.50
N ALA A 81 -17.00 -10.42 -1.11
CA ALA A 81 -16.36 -11.52 -0.38
C ALA A 81 -15.21 -11.04 0.51
N SER A 82 -14.36 -10.16 0.00
CA SER A 82 -13.26 -9.59 0.77
C SER A 82 -13.70 -8.52 1.80
N GLY A 83 -14.99 -8.17 1.85
CA GLY A 83 -15.53 -7.18 2.77
C GLY A 83 -15.24 -5.72 2.40
N HIS A 84 -14.62 -5.44 1.25
CA HIS A 84 -14.30 -4.08 0.80
C HIS A 84 -15.55 -3.22 0.57
N VAL A 85 -16.62 -3.79 0.02
CA VAL A 85 -17.86 -3.04 -0.24
C VAL A 85 -18.47 -2.51 1.07
N GLU A 86 -18.37 -3.29 2.16
CA GLU A 86 -18.97 -2.96 3.45
C GLU A 86 -18.04 -2.11 4.32
N ASN A 87 -16.73 -2.43 4.34
CA ASN A 87 -15.81 -1.92 5.36
C ASN A 87 -14.79 -0.91 4.82
N PHE A 88 -14.60 -0.77 3.50
CA PHE A 88 -13.57 0.10 2.92
C PHE A 88 -14.05 1.57 2.84
N SER A 89 -14.25 2.17 4.01
CA SER A 89 -14.80 3.52 4.14
C SER A 89 -14.14 4.37 5.23
N ASP A 90 -13.89 5.63 4.90
CA ASP A 90 -13.35 6.61 5.83
C ASP A 90 -14.45 7.50 6.43
N PRO A 91 -14.25 8.03 7.65
CA PRO A 91 -15.13 9.03 8.22
C PRO A 91 -14.90 10.39 7.54
N LEU A 92 -15.86 10.81 6.70
CA LEU A 92 -15.82 12.07 5.98
C LEU A 92 -16.66 13.14 6.66
N VAL A 93 -16.07 14.32 6.88
CA VAL A 93 -16.74 15.55 7.29
C VAL A 93 -16.60 16.62 6.21
N GLU A 94 -17.60 17.48 6.07
CA GLU A 94 -17.63 18.56 5.08
C GLU A 94 -17.81 19.90 5.80
N CYS A 95 -17.05 20.93 5.40
CA CYS A 95 -17.26 22.27 5.94
C CYS A 95 -18.53 22.87 5.35
N LYS A 96 -19.43 23.35 6.22
CA LYS A 96 -20.71 23.97 5.82
C LYS A 96 -20.54 25.30 5.08
N GLU A 97 -19.37 25.92 5.18
CA GLU A 97 -19.08 27.23 4.57
C GLU A 97 -18.35 27.12 3.23
N CYS A 98 -17.23 26.39 3.20
CA CYS A 98 -16.38 26.30 1.99
C CYS A 98 -16.60 24.99 1.19
N ASN A 99 -17.37 24.03 1.71
CA ASN A 99 -17.58 22.69 1.14
C ASN A 99 -16.30 21.86 0.97
N SER A 100 -15.18 22.28 1.58
CA SER A 100 -13.97 21.44 1.69
C SER A 100 -14.31 20.18 2.49
N ARG A 101 -13.73 19.05 2.06
CA ARG A 101 -13.97 17.72 2.64
C ARG A 101 -12.70 17.22 3.28
N PHE A 102 -12.85 16.65 4.47
CA PHE A 102 -11.74 16.19 5.28
C PHE A 102 -12.01 14.81 5.84
N ARG A 103 -10.93 14.08 6.09
CA ARG A 103 -10.94 12.88 6.94
C ARG A 103 -11.00 13.30 8.40
N GLN A 104 -12.02 12.84 9.11
CA GLN A 104 -12.27 13.26 10.50
C GLN A 104 -11.14 12.83 11.44
N ASP A 105 -10.64 11.61 11.26
CA ASP A 105 -9.53 11.03 12.00
C ASP A 105 -8.23 11.84 11.77
N HIS A 106 -7.91 12.18 10.53
CA HIS A 106 -6.74 13.04 10.25
C HIS A 106 -6.87 14.44 10.85
N LEU A 107 -8.07 15.03 10.87
CA LEU A 107 -8.28 16.33 11.53
C LEU A 107 -8.02 16.23 13.04
N LEU A 108 -8.43 15.11 13.64
CA LEU A 108 -8.24 14.85 15.05
C LEU A 108 -6.75 14.62 15.39
N GLU A 109 -6.06 13.80 14.60
CA GLU A 109 -4.61 13.58 14.72
C GLU A 109 -3.83 14.90 14.61
N ALA A 110 -4.25 15.82 13.74
CA ALA A 110 -3.62 17.14 13.60
C ALA A 110 -3.75 18.02 14.87
N THR A 111 -4.67 17.70 15.77
CA THR A 111 -4.77 18.33 17.11
C THR A 111 -3.84 17.70 18.14
N GLY A 112 -3.15 16.62 17.79
CA GLY A 112 -2.33 15.80 18.68
C GLY A 112 -3.13 14.81 19.53
N VAL A 113 -4.42 14.63 19.20
CA VAL A 113 -5.31 13.68 19.88
C VAL A 113 -5.45 12.44 19.01
N ASP A 114 -5.20 11.27 19.58
CA ASP A 114 -5.42 9.99 18.93
C ASP A 114 -6.92 9.71 18.84
N SER A 115 -7.40 9.24 17.68
CA SER A 115 -8.80 8.86 17.46
C SER A 115 -9.33 7.79 18.39
N GLU A 116 -8.45 6.98 18.97
CA GLU A 116 -8.83 5.92 19.90
C GLU A 116 -8.70 6.35 21.38
N SER A 117 -8.22 7.57 21.64
CA SER A 117 -8.08 8.09 23.00
C SER A 117 -9.43 8.38 23.66
N PRO A 118 -9.51 8.32 25.01
CA PRO A 118 -10.71 8.75 25.76
C PRO A 118 -11.10 10.23 25.54
N GLU A 119 -10.16 11.03 25.02
CA GLU A 119 -10.29 12.47 24.76
C GLU A 119 -10.91 12.75 23.39
N ALA A 120 -10.86 11.77 22.47
CA ALA A 120 -11.38 11.89 21.10
C ALA A 120 -12.83 12.39 21.02
N PRO A 121 -13.81 11.90 21.81
CA PRO A 121 -15.20 12.35 21.68
C PRO A 121 -15.42 13.83 22.03
N ALA A 122 -14.56 14.40 22.89
CA ALA A 122 -14.60 15.82 23.22
C ALA A 122 -13.91 16.64 22.13
N ALA A 123 -12.70 16.23 21.74
CA ALA A 123 -11.91 16.91 20.70
C ALA A 123 -12.61 16.92 19.33
N LEU A 124 -13.36 15.85 18.99
CA LEU A 124 -14.17 15.78 17.77
C LEU A 124 -15.23 16.87 17.67
N LYS A 125 -15.77 17.36 18.80
CA LYS A 125 -16.79 18.43 18.82
C LYS A 125 -16.19 19.81 18.60
N ASP A 126 -14.91 19.96 18.94
CA ASP A 126 -14.18 21.22 18.82
C ASP A 126 -13.45 21.31 17.47
N LEU A 127 -13.55 20.28 16.62
CA LEU A 127 -13.02 20.32 15.26
C LEU A 127 -13.72 21.37 14.41
N VAL A 128 -12.93 22.26 13.83
CA VAL A 128 -13.35 23.27 12.87
C VAL A 128 -12.64 23.06 11.54
N CYS A 129 -13.19 23.64 10.48
CA CYS A 129 -12.54 23.61 9.18
C CYS A 129 -11.15 24.25 9.25
N PRO A 130 -10.07 23.56 8.86
CA PRO A 130 -8.72 24.13 8.88
C PRO A 130 -8.54 25.27 7.85
N ASP A 131 -9.35 25.29 6.79
CA ASP A 131 -9.22 26.28 5.71
C ASP A 131 -9.87 27.62 6.06
N CYS A 132 -11.00 27.61 6.77
CA CYS A 132 -11.80 28.82 7.02
C CYS A 132 -12.33 28.99 8.46
N GLY A 133 -12.12 28.01 9.34
CA GLY A 133 -12.65 28.01 10.71
C GLY A 133 -14.14 27.72 10.82
N GLY A 134 -14.83 27.41 9.71
CA GLY A 134 -16.25 27.12 9.67
C GLY A 134 -16.63 25.77 10.29
N GLU A 135 -17.91 25.61 10.62
CA GLU A 135 -18.47 24.40 11.23
C GLU A 135 -18.44 23.20 10.26
N LEU A 136 -18.13 22.01 10.78
CA LEU A 136 -18.12 20.75 10.05
C LEU A 136 -19.49 20.03 10.15
N THR A 137 -19.84 19.23 9.14
CA THR A 137 -21.01 18.34 9.19
C THR A 137 -20.77 17.14 10.12
N GLU A 138 -21.86 16.46 10.50
CA GLU A 138 -21.76 15.12 11.10
C GLU A 138 -20.98 14.16 10.18
N PRO A 139 -20.18 13.24 10.74
CA PRO A 139 -19.37 12.31 9.95
C PRO A 139 -20.25 11.31 9.20
N ARG A 140 -19.91 11.06 7.94
CA ARG A 140 -20.50 10.00 7.11
C ARG A 140 -19.44 9.03 6.64
N ARG A 141 -19.80 7.75 6.53
CA ARG A 141 -18.93 6.73 5.91
C ARG A 141 -18.86 6.97 4.41
N PHE A 142 -17.66 7.23 3.91
CA PHE A 142 -17.39 7.42 2.48
C PHE A 142 -16.60 6.23 1.94
N ASN A 143 -17.18 5.46 1.02
CA ASN A 143 -16.51 4.31 0.40
C ASN A 143 -15.36 4.80 -0.50
N LEU A 144 -14.17 4.25 -0.28
CA LEU A 144 -12.94 4.66 -0.95
C LEU A 144 -12.70 3.95 -2.30
N MET A 145 -13.55 3.02 -2.71
CA MET A 145 -13.39 2.37 -4.01
C MET A 145 -13.91 3.27 -5.13
N PHE A 146 -13.11 3.40 -6.20
CA PHE A 146 -13.63 3.99 -7.43
C PHE A 146 -14.61 3.03 -8.10
N LYS A 147 -15.77 3.56 -8.45
CA LYS A 147 -16.82 2.87 -9.20
C LYS A 147 -16.82 3.31 -10.65
N THR A 148 -17.11 2.37 -11.53
CA THR A 148 -17.38 2.62 -12.95
C THR A 148 -18.47 1.67 -13.44
N PHE A 149 -18.89 1.84 -14.68
CA PHE A 149 -20.01 1.10 -15.26
C PHE A 149 -19.53 0.33 -16.49
N MET A 150 -19.75 -0.98 -16.50
CA MET A 150 -19.40 -1.87 -17.60
C MET A 150 -20.65 -2.22 -18.41
N GLY A 151 -20.79 -1.58 -19.57
CA GLY A 151 -21.87 -1.83 -20.51
C GLY A 151 -22.00 -0.71 -21.55
N PRO A 152 -22.61 -0.98 -22.71
CA PRO A 152 -22.75 0.00 -23.79
C PRO A 152 -23.85 1.04 -23.53
N VAL A 153 -24.72 0.83 -22.55
CA VAL A 153 -25.84 1.70 -22.20
C VAL A 153 -25.76 1.99 -20.71
N GLU A 154 -25.69 3.28 -20.35
CA GLU A 154 -25.50 3.75 -18.97
C GLU A 154 -26.58 3.21 -18.03
N ASP A 155 -27.85 3.20 -18.47
CA ASP A 155 -29.00 2.74 -17.67
C ASP A 155 -29.03 1.23 -17.37
N THR A 156 -28.25 0.41 -18.11
CA THR A 156 -28.20 -1.05 -17.93
C THR A 156 -26.79 -1.57 -17.67
N ALA A 157 -25.84 -0.66 -17.46
CA ALA A 157 -24.45 -1.01 -17.24
C ALA A 157 -24.25 -1.63 -15.86
N ASN A 158 -23.41 -2.65 -15.79
CA ASN A 158 -23.09 -3.31 -14.53
C ASN A 158 -22.11 -2.44 -13.74
N GLU A 159 -22.44 -2.13 -12.49
CA GLU A 159 -21.49 -1.48 -11.58
C GLU A 159 -20.28 -2.40 -11.40
N VAL A 160 -19.08 -1.87 -11.64
CA VAL A 160 -17.80 -2.52 -11.39
C VAL A 160 -16.85 -1.54 -10.72
N PHE A 161 -15.75 -2.05 -10.18
CA PHE A 161 -14.83 -1.26 -9.38
C PHE A 161 -13.44 -1.24 -10.02
N LEU A 162 -12.73 -0.14 -9.84
CA LEU A 162 -11.28 -0.16 -9.94
C LEU A 162 -10.73 -0.72 -8.63
N ARG A 163 -9.89 -1.76 -8.73
CA ARG A 163 -9.40 -2.45 -7.53
C ARG A 163 -8.65 -1.50 -6.56
N PRO A 164 -8.95 -1.55 -5.25
CA PRO A 164 -8.26 -0.75 -4.23
C PRO A 164 -6.95 -1.37 -3.73
N GLU A 165 -6.73 -2.64 -4.05
CA GLU A 165 -5.53 -3.44 -3.76
C GLU A 165 -5.34 -4.51 -4.85
N THR A 166 -4.16 -5.15 -4.90
CA THR A 166 -3.86 -6.16 -5.93
C THR A 166 -4.02 -7.60 -5.43
N ALA A 167 -3.91 -7.83 -4.11
CA ALA A 167 -4.05 -9.11 -3.41
C ALA A 167 -5.25 -9.96 -3.86
N GLN A 168 -6.43 -9.34 -4.01
CA GLN A 168 -7.65 -10.06 -4.42
C GLN A 168 -7.51 -10.78 -5.77
N GLY A 169 -6.71 -10.23 -6.70
CA GLY A 169 -6.41 -10.89 -7.97
C GLY A 169 -5.64 -12.20 -7.80
N ILE A 170 -4.80 -12.28 -6.76
CA ILE A 170 -4.03 -13.46 -6.40
C ILE A 170 -4.95 -14.51 -5.76
N PHE A 171 -5.76 -14.13 -4.76
CA PHE A 171 -6.63 -15.06 -4.04
C PHE A 171 -7.62 -15.78 -4.96
N VAL A 172 -8.28 -15.06 -5.88
CA VAL A 172 -9.23 -15.68 -6.82
C VAL A 172 -8.54 -16.62 -7.83
N ASN A 173 -7.22 -16.50 -8.00
CA ASN A 173 -6.41 -17.35 -8.86
C ASN A 173 -5.59 -18.40 -8.11
N PHE A 174 -5.72 -18.51 -6.78
CA PHE A 174 -4.96 -19.47 -5.98
C PHE A 174 -5.01 -20.89 -6.58
N LYS A 175 -6.21 -21.40 -6.88
CA LYS A 175 -6.38 -22.75 -7.45
C LYS A 175 -5.82 -22.87 -8.86
N ASN A 176 -6.03 -21.86 -9.71
CA ASN A 176 -5.50 -21.84 -11.08
C ASN A 176 -3.97 -21.90 -11.08
N VAL A 177 -3.34 -21.16 -10.19
CA VAL A 177 -1.87 -21.12 -10.07
C VAL A 177 -1.34 -22.40 -9.44
N LEU A 178 -1.99 -22.93 -8.39
CA LEU A 178 -1.64 -24.21 -7.78
C LEU A 178 -1.63 -25.34 -8.83
N ASP A 179 -2.69 -25.41 -9.65
CA ASP A 179 -2.84 -26.47 -10.66
C ASP A 179 -1.85 -26.34 -11.82
N SER A 180 -1.57 -25.12 -12.27
CA SER A 180 -0.70 -24.87 -13.43
C SER A 180 0.80 -24.90 -13.08
N SER A 181 1.18 -24.43 -11.90
CA SER A 181 2.58 -24.36 -11.45
C SER A 181 3.08 -25.65 -10.81
N ARG A 182 2.16 -26.49 -10.30
CA ARG A 182 2.46 -27.71 -9.52
C ARG A 182 3.34 -27.44 -8.29
N LYS A 183 3.32 -26.22 -7.76
CA LYS A 183 3.99 -25.90 -6.50
C LYS A 183 3.34 -26.68 -5.34
N LYS A 184 4.15 -27.00 -4.33
CA LYS A 184 3.69 -27.52 -3.05
C LYS A 184 3.85 -26.42 -2.01
N LEU A 185 3.06 -26.46 -0.93
CA LEU A 185 3.28 -25.54 0.18
C LEU A 185 4.63 -25.81 0.86
N PRO A 186 5.32 -24.78 1.36
CA PRO A 186 4.97 -23.37 1.19
C PRO A 186 5.34 -22.85 -0.21
N PHE A 187 4.50 -22.00 -0.77
CA PHE A 187 4.81 -21.24 -1.99
C PHE A 187 4.01 -19.95 -1.99
N GLY A 188 4.42 -18.96 -2.79
CA GLY A 188 3.65 -17.75 -2.97
C GLY A 188 3.50 -17.29 -4.40
N ILE A 189 2.68 -16.26 -4.54
CA ILE A 189 2.32 -15.64 -5.81
C ILE A 189 2.61 -14.15 -5.66
N ALA A 190 3.46 -13.61 -6.53
CA ALA A 190 3.84 -12.20 -6.55
C ALA A 190 3.12 -11.46 -7.69
N GLN A 191 2.76 -10.21 -7.44
CA GLN A 191 2.16 -9.34 -8.44
C GLN A 191 2.62 -7.90 -8.23
N ILE A 192 2.88 -7.21 -9.34
CA ILE A 192 3.00 -5.75 -9.35
C ILE A 192 1.89 -5.19 -10.21
N GLY A 193 1.17 -4.20 -9.73
CA GLY A 193 0.11 -3.61 -10.52
C GLY A 193 -0.52 -2.35 -9.92
N LYS A 194 -1.39 -1.73 -10.70
CA LYS A 194 -2.12 -0.52 -10.28
C LYS A 194 -3.23 -0.84 -9.30
N SER A 195 -3.44 0.09 -8.38
CA SER A 195 -4.55 0.16 -7.43
C SER A 195 -5.05 1.59 -7.30
N PHE A 196 -6.31 1.72 -6.87
CA PHE A 196 -7.01 2.98 -6.86
C PHE A 196 -7.75 3.20 -5.55
N ARG A 197 -7.47 4.32 -4.88
CA ARG A 197 -8.18 4.71 -3.65
C ARG A 197 -8.73 6.11 -3.82
N ASN A 198 -10.02 6.28 -3.59
CA ASN A 198 -10.72 7.55 -3.70
C ASN A 198 -10.45 8.41 -2.47
N GLU A 199 -9.18 8.73 -2.27
CA GLU A 199 -8.65 9.42 -1.11
C GLU A 199 -9.33 10.78 -0.90
N ILE A 200 -9.77 11.02 0.33
CA ILE A 200 -10.48 12.24 0.71
C ILE A 200 -9.48 13.38 0.93
N THR A 201 -8.37 13.10 1.61
CA THR A 201 -7.36 14.12 1.95
C THR A 201 -6.04 13.84 1.22
N PRO A 202 -5.91 14.29 -0.04
CA PRO A 202 -4.69 14.18 -0.82
C PRO A 202 -3.51 14.93 -0.17
N GLY A 203 -2.28 14.40 -0.21
CA GLY A 203 -1.13 15.08 0.40
C GLY A 203 0.23 14.40 0.22
N ASN A 204 1.29 15.07 0.63
CA ASN A 204 2.67 14.55 0.70
C ASN A 204 3.20 13.97 -0.64
N PHE A 205 2.94 14.68 -1.74
CA PHE A 205 3.45 14.34 -3.08
C PHE A 205 2.97 12.97 -3.57
N THR A 206 3.86 12.07 -4.00
CA THR A 206 3.51 10.71 -4.45
C THR A 206 3.20 9.74 -3.29
N PHE A 207 3.24 10.19 -2.03
CA PHE A 207 3.00 9.34 -0.87
C PHE A 207 1.52 8.96 -0.67
N ARG A 208 0.60 9.92 -0.89
CA ARG A 208 -0.86 9.69 -0.88
C ARG A 208 -1.44 10.13 -2.23
N THR A 209 -1.75 9.16 -3.07
CA THR A 209 -2.30 9.37 -4.41
C THR A 209 -3.59 8.58 -4.60
N ARG A 210 -4.37 8.96 -5.61
CA ARG A 210 -5.61 8.24 -5.97
C ARG A 210 -5.37 7.04 -6.88
N GLU A 211 -4.26 7.07 -7.61
CA GLU A 211 -3.76 6.01 -8.46
C GLU A 211 -2.31 5.76 -8.09
N PHE A 212 -1.96 4.51 -7.80
CA PHE A 212 -0.61 4.09 -7.43
C PHE A 212 -0.36 2.65 -7.87
N GLU A 213 0.89 2.20 -7.80
CA GLU A 213 1.27 0.80 -8.00
C GLU A 213 1.69 0.17 -6.67
N GLN A 214 1.31 -1.10 -6.49
CA GLN A 214 1.76 -1.93 -5.37
C GLN A 214 2.58 -3.10 -5.90
N MET A 215 3.44 -3.62 -5.03
CA MET A 215 4.22 -4.84 -5.21
C MET A 215 3.89 -5.76 -4.04
N GLU A 216 3.02 -6.73 -4.29
CA GLU A 216 2.43 -7.59 -3.26
C GLU A 216 2.78 -9.05 -3.53
N GLY A 217 3.03 -9.80 -2.47
CA GLY A 217 3.18 -11.24 -2.52
C GLY A 217 2.23 -11.92 -1.54
N GLU A 218 1.52 -12.96 -1.98
CA GLU A 218 0.75 -13.81 -1.08
C GLU A 218 1.49 -15.13 -0.91
N PHE A 219 2.07 -15.35 0.27
CA PHE A 219 2.83 -16.55 0.58
C PHE A 219 1.98 -17.54 1.38
N PHE A 220 1.57 -18.61 0.72
CA PHE A 220 0.70 -19.64 1.26
C PHE A 220 1.52 -20.64 2.07
N VAL A 221 1.11 -20.88 3.31
CA VAL A 221 1.83 -21.73 4.27
C VAL A 221 0.88 -22.69 4.99
N LYS A 222 1.43 -23.78 5.54
CA LYS A 222 0.66 -24.70 6.38
C LYS A 222 0.32 -24.01 7.71
N PRO A 223 -0.93 -24.06 8.19
CA PRO A 223 -1.28 -23.54 9.52
C PRO A 223 -0.36 -24.12 10.60
N GLY A 224 0.15 -23.26 11.50
CA GLY A 224 1.12 -23.65 12.53
C GLY A 224 2.59 -23.45 12.13
N THR A 225 2.86 -23.10 10.86
CA THR A 225 4.20 -22.66 10.39
C THR A 225 4.25 -21.16 10.10
N ASP A 226 3.12 -20.47 10.24
CA ASP A 226 2.90 -19.09 9.81
C ASP A 226 3.77 -18.06 10.55
N GLU A 227 4.03 -18.26 11.85
CA GLU A 227 4.87 -17.33 12.63
C GLU A 227 6.33 -17.36 12.19
N GLU A 228 6.87 -18.54 11.86
CA GLU A 228 8.24 -18.66 11.34
C GLU A 228 8.37 -17.98 9.98
N TRP A 229 7.40 -18.19 9.09
CA TRP A 229 7.39 -17.55 7.78
C TRP A 229 7.21 -16.04 7.87
N LEU A 230 6.37 -15.54 8.79
CA LEU A 230 6.22 -14.12 9.06
C LEU A 230 7.58 -13.48 9.43
N ASP A 231 8.29 -14.06 10.41
CA ASP A 231 9.58 -13.56 10.85
C ASP A 231 10.63 -13.55 9.72
N GLN A 232 10.66 -14.60 8.89
CA GLN A 232 11.54 -14.67 7.72
C GLN A 232 11.22 -13.57 6.69
N TRP A 233 9.94 -13.37 6.36
CA TRP A 233 9.53 -12.32 5.42
C TRP A 233 9.83 -10.92 5.96
N VAL A 234 9.51 -10.64 7.23
CA VAL A 234 9.82 -9.34 7.88
C VAL A 234 11.31 -9.00 7.75
N LYS A 235 12.19 -9.96 8.11
CA LYS A 235 13.64 -9.77 8.02
C LYS A 235 14.10 -9.58 6.57
N SER A 236 13.61 -10.41 5.66
CA SER A 236 14.00 -10.36 4.25
C SER A 236 13.57 -9.05 3.59
N ARG A 237 12.36 -8.57 3.87
CA ARG A 237 11.84 -7.33 3.28
C ARG A 237 12.51 -6.10 3.87
N PHE A 238 12.77 -6.07 5.18
CA PHE A 238 13.55 -5.00 5.81
C PHE A 238 14.96 -4.90 5.22
N GLN A 239 15.65 -6.05 5.09
CA GLN A 239 17.01 -6.10 4.55
C GLN A 239 17.08 -5.67 3.08
N TRP A 240 16.05 -5.98 2.28
CA TRP A 240 15.97 -5.56 0.88
C TRP A 240 16.12 -4.04 0.71
N TYR A 241 15.45 -3.23 1.52
CA TYR A 241 15.59 -1.76 1.41
C TYR A 241 17.02 -1.29 1.73
N ILE A 242 17.70 -1.92 2.69
CA ILE A 242 19.09 -1.62 3.05
C ILE A 242 20.04 -2.03 1.93
N ASP A 243 19.86 -3.23 1.37
CA ASP A 243 20.70 -3.76 0.29
C ASP A 243 20.65 -2.89 -0.98
N TYR A 244 19.49 -2.27 -1.24
CA TYR A 244 19.30 -1.33 -2.36
C TYR A 244 19.62 0.13 -2.02
N GLY A 245 20.20 0.40 -0.84
CA GLY A 245 20.87 1.65 -0.53
C GLY A 245 20.13 2.60 0.39
N ILE A 246 18.96 2.24 0.96
CA ILE A 246 18.36 3.07 2.02
C ILE A 246 19.24 2.99 3.27
N ARG A 247 19.59 4.15 3.81
CA ARG A 247 20.37 4.27 5.05
C ARG A 247 19.62 3.63 6.24
N PRO A 248 20.26 2.71 6.99
CA PRO A 248 19.61 2.03 8.12
C PRO A 248 19.04 2.95 9.18
N GLU A 249 19.64 4.13 9.42
CA GLU A 249 19.12 5.11 10.39
C GLU A 249 17.78 5.76 10.00
N ASN A 250 17.39 5.65 8.72
CA ASN A 250 16.13 6.17 8.20
C ASN A 250 15.08 5.06 8.02
N LEU A 251 15.39 3.82 8.41
CA LEU A 251 14.45 2.69 8.42
C LEU A 251 14.19 2.19 9.83
N ARG A 252 12.97 1.72 10.07
CA ARG A 252 12.64 0.95 11.27
C ARG A 252 11.59 -0.11 10.97
N LEU A 253 11.56 -1.13 11.82
CA LEU A 253 10.44 -2.06 11.91
C LEU A 253 9.51 -1.59 13.02
N ARG A 254 8.21 -1.52 12.72
CA ARG A 254 7.16 -1.20 13.70
C ARG A 254 6.15 -2.34 13.73
N GLU A 255 6.03 -2.98 14.88
CA GLU A 255 4.96 -3.96 15.13
C GLU A 255 3.65 -3.24 15.43
N HIS A 256 2.55 -3.72 14.85
CA HIS A 256 1.21 -3.19 15.13
C HIS A 256 0.73 -3.59 16.52
N GLY A 257 0.08 -2.66 17.21
CA GLY A 257 -0.65 -2.95 18.45
C GLY A 257 -1.88 -3.82 18.19
N SER A 258 -2.42 -4.48 19.21
CA SER A 258 -3.63 -5.32 19.07
C SER A 258 -4.89 -4.55 18.65
N ASP A 259 -4.89 -3.25 18.91
CA ASP A 259 -5.88 -2.23 18.54
C ASP A 259 -5.76 -1.75 17.09
N GLU A 260 -4.54 -1.80 16.51
CA GLU A 260 -4.26 -1.36 15.14
C GLU A 260 -4.44 -2.48 14.10
N LEU A 261 -4.47 -3.75 14.52
CA LEU A 261 -4.57 -4.89 13.61
C LEU A 261 -5.91 -4.88 12.84
N ALA A 262 -5.83 -5.05 11.52
CA ALA A 262 -7.02 -5.37 10.72
C ALA A 262 -7.71 -6.61 11.29
N HIS A 263 -9.05 -6.69 11.16
CA HIS A 263 -9.86 -7.75 11.79
C HIS A 263 -9.49 -9.18 11.36
N TYR A 264 -8.73 -9.33 10.28
CA TYR A 264 -8.22 -10.60 9.75
C TYR A 264 -6.74 -10.87 10.03
N ALA A 265 -5.98 -9.89 10.53
CA ALA A 265 -4.55 -10.02 10.75
C ALA A 265 -4.25 -10.60 12.13
N LYS A 266 -3.49 -11.70 12.18
CA LYS A 266 -2.95 -12.29 13.41
C LYS A 266 -1.76 -11.47 13.96
N ALA A 267 -0.96 -10.91 13.07
CA ALA A 267 0.17 -10.03 13.37
C ALA A 267 0.52 -9.21 12.12
N CYS A 268 1.10 -8.02 12.30
CA CYS A 268 1.54 -7.15 11.21
C CYS A 268 2.78 -6.34 11.64
N TYR A 269 3.74 -6.23 10.72
CA TYR A 269 4.93 -5.40 10.89
C TYR A 269 5.05 -4.44 9.71
N ASP A 270 5.25 -3.16 9.98
CA ASP A 270 5.56 -2.17 8.96
C ASP A 270 7.08 -1.97 8.86
N VAL A 271 7.59 -1.99 7.63
CA VAL A 271 8.85 -1.33 7.28
C VAL A 271 8.53 0.14 7.07
N GLU A 272 9.01 1.00 7.96
CA GLU A 272 8.77 2.44 7.89
C GLU A 272 10.04 3.19 7.51
N TYR A 273 9.86 4.23 6.70
CA TYR A 273 10.90 5.17 6.35
C TYR A 273 10.67 6.52 7.04
N ARG A 274 11.77 7.17 7.43
CA ARG A 274 11.76 8.50 8.04
C ARG A 274 11.59 9.58 6.98
N PHE A 275 10.37 9.77 6.50
CA PHE A 275 10.03 10.87 5.61
C PHE A 275 10.20 12.23 6.29
N PRO A 276 10.26 13.33 5.51
CA PRO A 276 10.39 14.67 6.07
C PRO A 276 9.25 15.07 7.03
N TRP A 277 8.05 14.48 6.87
CA TRP A 277 6.90 14.66 7.76
C TRP A 277 6.83 13.66 8.93
N GLY A 278 7.79 12.75 9.08
CA GLY A 278 7.81 11.74 10.14
C GLY A 278 7.97 10.32 9.61
N TRP A 279 7.84 9.35 10.51
CA TRP A 279 7.86 7.94 10.16
C TRP A 279 6.57 7.56 9.43
N ALA A 280 6.71 6.88 8.30
CA ALA A 280 5.56 6.36 7.57
C ALA A 280 5.91 5.07 6.82
N GLU A 281 4.90 4.24 6.64
CA GLU A 281 4.97 2.89 6.08
C GLU A 281 5.39 2.88 4.59
N LEU A 282 6.36 2.03 4.25
CA LEU A 282 6.72 1.64 2.89
C LEU A 282 6.08 0.32 2.46
N GLU A 283 6.09 -0.64 3.39
CA GLU A 283 5.66 -2.01 3.16
C GLU A 283 5.16 -2.62 4.47
N GLY A 284 3.96 -3.20 4.44
CA GLY A 284 3.38 -3.99 5.53
C GLY A 284 3.62 -5.48 5.29
N ILE A 285 4.00 -6.21 6.34
CA ILE A 285 4.14 -7.67 6.31
C ILE A 285 3.16 -8.25 7.33
N ALA A 286 2.07 -8.81 6.83
CA ALA A 286 0.96 -9.29 7.64
C ALA A 286 0.80 -10.81 7.60
N ASN A 287 0.37 -11.39 8.72
CA ASN A 287 -0.15 -12.76 8.78
C ASN A 287 -1.67 -12.70 8.77
N ARG A 288 -2.30 -13.09 7.66
CA ARG A 288 -3.75 -12.97 7.42
C ARG A 288 -4.52 -14.25 7.75
N ALA A 289 -3.84 -15.22 8.37
CA ALA A 289 -4.35 -16.56 8.62
C ALA A 289 -5.01 -17.13 7.34
N ASP A 290 -6.18 -17.77 7.46
CA ASP A 290 -6.93 -18.30 6.32
C ASP A 290 -8.09 -17.41 5.85
N TYR A 291 -8.15 -16.15 6.31
CA TYR A 291 -9.30 -15.28 6.08
C TYR A 291 -9.65 -15.14 4.59
N ASP A 292 -8.67 -14.77 3.76
CA ASP A 292 -8.91 -14.44 2.36
C ASP A 292 -9.45 -15.63 1.55
N LEU A 293 -8.78 -16.78 1.64
CA LEU A 293 -9.22 -18.00 0.96
C LEU A 293 -10.55 -18.51 1.54
N ARG A 294 -10.77 -18.38 2.85
CA ARG A 294 -12.04 -18.75 3.49
C ARG A 294 -13.21 -17.91 2.97
N GLN A 295 -13.04 -16.58 2.88
CA GLN A 295 -14.08 -15.67 2.39
C GLN A 295 -14.45 -15.98 0.93
N HIS A 296 -13.45 -16.10 0.06
CA HIS A 296 -13.70 -16.43 -1.35
C HIS A 296 -14.33 -17.81 -1.53
N GLN A 297 -13.91 -18.82 -0.76
CA GLN A 297 -14.53 -20.14 -0.79
C GLN A 297 -16.01 -20.09 -0.35
N GLN A 298 -16.33 -19.36 0.71
CA GLN A 298 -17.69 -19.24 1.22
C GLN A 298 -18.64 -18.54 0.23
N VAL A 299 -18.19 -17.46 -0.40
CA VAL A 299 -19.04 -16.68 -1.33
C VAL A 299 -19.11 -17.31 -2.71
N SER A 300 -18.01 -17.86 -3.23
CA SER A 300 -17.97 -18.47 -4.57
C SER A 300 -18.48 -19.92 -4.63
N GLY A 301 -18.45 -20.63 -3.49
CA GLY A 301 -18.72 -22.06 -3.41
C GLY A 301 -17.62 -22.95 -4.02
N GLN A 302 -16.50 -22.37 -4.47
CA GLN A 302 -15.35 -23.13 -4.98
C GLN A 302 -14.44 -23.58 -3.83
N ASP A 303 -13.96 -24.82 -3.91
CA ASP A 303 -13.03 -25.34 -2.92
C ASP A 303 -11.61 -24.78 -3.14
N LEU A 304 -11.15 -23.98 -2.19
CA LEU A 304 -9.84 -23.34 -2.16
C LEU A 304 -8.89 -23.99 -1.15
N THR A 305 -9.22 -25.18 -0.64
CA THR A 305 -8.33 -25.94 0.24
C THR A 305 -7.16 -26.57 -0.53
N TYR A 306 -6.03 -26.72 0.16
CA TYR A 306 -4.87 -27.46 -0.31
C TYR A 306 -4.93 -28.91 0.21
N PHE A 307 -4.53 -29.88 -0.63
CA PHE A 307 -4.37 -31.28 -0.23
C PHE A 307 -2.88 -31.61 -0.09
N ASP A 308 -2.47 -31.93 1.14
CA ASP A 308 -1.11 -32.32 1.49
C ASP A 308 -0.94 -33.84 1.39
N ASP A 309 -0.31 -34.27 0.29
CA ASP A 309 -0.03 -35.69 0.02
C ASP A 309 1.04 -36.29 0.96
N ALA A 310 1.73 -35.45 1.74
CA ALA A 310 2.75 -35.82 2.70
C ALA A 310 2.30 -35.65 4.17
N ALA A 311 1.01 -35.38 4.41
CA ALA A 311 0.47 -35.23 5.75
C ALA A 311 0.77 -36.46 6.63
N PRO A 312 1.31 -36.29 7.85
CA PRO A 312 1.53 -37.37 8.79
C PRO A 312 0.23 -38.13 9.12
N GLU A 313 0.37 -39.42 9.45
CA GLU A 313 -0.77 -40.25 9.85
C GLU A 313 -1.45 -39.66 11.10
N GLY A 314 -2.74 -39.32 10.98
CA GLY A 314 -3.54 -38.69 12.04
C GLY A 314 -3.73 -37.17 11.91
N GLU A 315 -3.07 -36.52 10.95
CA GLU A 315 -3.35 -35.13 10.57
C GLU A 315 -4.38 -35.06 9.44
N GLU A 316 -5.19 -33.98 9.42
CA GLU A 316 -6.13 -33.73 8.33
C GLU A 316 -5.34 -33.31 7.07
N PRO A 317 -5.39 -34.09 5.97
CA PRO A 317 -4.60 -33.78 4.77
C PRO A 317 -5.17 -32.61 3.96
N ARG A 318 -6.38 -32.11 4.28
CA ARG A 318 -6.99 -30.97 3.60
C ARG A 318 -7.19 -29.79 4.53
N TYR A 319 -6.65 -28.65 4.15
CA TYR A 319 -6.78 -27.43 4.94
C TYR A 319 -6.77 -26.19 4.06
N LEU A 320 -7.32 -25.08 4.58
CA LEU A 320 -7.07 -23.77 4.00
C LEU A 320 -5.65 -23.33 4.41
N PRO A 321 -4.77 -23.00 3.46
CA PRO A 321 -3.47 -22.42 3.78
C PRO A 321 -3.63 -21.11 4.54
N TYR A 322 -2.66 -20.81 5.40
CA TYR A 322 -2.51 -19.47 5.94
C TYR A 322 -1.73 -18.61 4.94
N VAL A 323 -1.91 -17.29 5.01
CA VAL A 323 -1.29 -16.34 4.10
C VAL A 323 -0.38 -15.37 4.87
N ILE A 324 0.88 -15.30 4.45
CA ILE A 324 1.80 -14.22 4.81
C ILE A 324 1.89 -13.26 3.64
N GLU A 325 1.55 -12.00 3.87
CA GLU A 325 1.45 -10.97 2.84
C GLU A 325 2.51 -9.87 3.09
N PRO A 326 3.62 -9.86 2.35
CA PRO A 326 4.38 -8.63 2.10
C PRO A 326 3.69 -7.76 1.03
N SER A 327 3.21 -6.58 1.43
CA SER A 327 2.58 -5.58 0.55
C SER A 327 3.33 -4.25 0.60
N GLY A 328 4.04 -3.92 -0.49
CA GLY A 328 4.81 -2.69 -0.64
C GLY A 328 4.17 -1.69 -1.60
N GLY A 329 4.26 -0.39 -1.29
CA GLY A 329 3.88 0.67 -2.22
C GLY A 329 5.02 1.06 -3.15
N VAL A 330 4.91 0.79 -4.46
CA VAL A 330 5.97 1.11 -5.44
C VAL A 330 6.27 2.61 -5.45
N ASP A 331 5.24 3.44 -5.44
CA ASP A 331 5.35 4.89 -5.42
C ASP A 331 5.99 5.43 -4.14
N ARG A 332 5.70 4.81 -2.99
CA ARG A 332 6.30 5.15 -1.70
C ARG A 332 7.77 4.73 -1.63
N ALA A 333 8.09 3.52 -2.06
CA ALA A 333 9.46 3.03 -2.14
C ALA A 333 10.30 3.90 -3.09
N THR A 334 9.76 4.23 -4.27
CA THR A 334 10.42 5.12 -5.25
C THR A 334 10.71 6.49 -4.64
N LEU A 335 9.74 7.06 -3.91
CA LEU A 335 9.94 8.33 -3.21
C LEU A 335 10.99 8.21 -2.10
N ALA A 336 10.99 7.12 -1.33
CA ALA A 336 11.97 6.90 -0.27
C ALA A 336 13.40 6.80 -0.83
N PHE A 337 13.63 6.02 -1.88
CA PHE A 337 14.94 5.97 -2.56
C PHE A 337 15.36 7.33 -3.10
N TRP A 338 14.42 8.09 -3.69
CA TRP A 338 14.71 9.44 -4.19
C TRP A 338 15.10 10.42 -3.09
N LEU A 339 14.38 10.40 -1.97
CA LEU A 339 14.65 11.25 -0.82
C LEU A 339 15.94 10.85 -0.09
N ASP A 340 16.18 9.55 0.05
CA ASP A 340 17.34 9.06 0.80
C ASP A 340 18.65 9.30 0.02
N ALA A 341 18.60 9.26 -1.31
CA ALA A 341 19.72 9.56 -2.20
C ALA A 341 20.03 11.07 -2.33
N TYR A 342 19.14 11.96 -1.89
CA TYR A 342 19.37 13.40 -1.99
C TYR A 342 20.40 13.86 -0.95
N ASP A 343 21.41 14.59 -1.41
CA ASP A 343 22.42 15.24 -0.58
C ASP A 343 22.79 16.61 -1.17
N GLU A 344 23.18 17.55 -0.31
CA GLU A 344 23.71 18.86 -0.69
C GLU A 344 25.16 18.96 -0.22
N GLU A 345 26.11 19.08 -1.15
CA GLU A 345 27.48 19.40 -0.78
C GLU A 345 27.57 20.88 -0.37
N PRO A 346 28.23 21.21 0.76
CA PRO A 346 28.48 22.61 1.11
C PRO A 346 29.41 23.23 0.07
N ASP A 347 28.89 24.21 -0.66
CA ASP A 347 29.67 24.90 -1.68
C ASP A 347 30.92 25.54 -1.08
N GLY A 348 32.07 25.22 -1.63
CA GLY A 348 33.30 25.97 -1.39
C GLY A 348 33.23 27.42 -1.90
N ASP A 349 32.29 27.74 -2.80
CA ASP A 349 32.00 29.08 -3.33
C ASP A 349 30.59 29.12 -3.98
N GLY A 350 29.54 29.26 -3.17
CA GLY A 350 28.20 29.80 -3.51
C GLY A 350 27.50 29.40 -4.83
N GLY A 351 27.43 28.12 -5.20
CA GLY A 351 26.75 27.67 -6.43
C GLY A 351 26.10 26.29 -6.34
N GLU A 352 24.77 26.28 -6.19
CA GLU A 352 23.81 25.14 -6.18
C GLU A 352 24.40 23.72 -6.11
N GLY A 353 24.21 23.08 -4.94
CA GLY A 353 24.56 21.70 -4.63
C GLY A 353 24.14 20.68 -5.71
N ARG A 354 25.05 19.73 -5.97
CA ARG A 354 24.88 18.67 -6.96
C ARG A 354 24.30 17.41 -6.32
N VAL A 355 23.28 16.84 -6.97
CA VAL A 355 22.72 15.53 -6.63
C VAL A 355 23.50 14.45 -7.36
N PHE A 356 24.00 13.46 -6.61
CA PHE A 356 24.52 12.22 -7.17
C PHE A 356 23.54 11.09 -6.86
N PRO A 357 22.81 10.55 -7.84
CA PRO A 357 22.16 9.26 -7.63
C PRO A 357 23.26 8.18 -7.59
N TYR A 358 23.46 7.53 -6.46
CA TYR A 358 24.26 6.30 -6.39
C TYR A 358 23.61 5.27 -5.46
N SER A 359 23.12 4.19 -6.05
CA SER A 359 23.70 2.85 -5.88
C SER A 359 23.89 2.29 -7.31
N PRO A 360 25.01 1.61 -7.65
CA PRO A 360 25.17 0.92 -8.94
C PRO A 360 24.08 -0.13 -9.20
#